data_AF-A0A0F9AUN6-F1
#
_entry.id   AF-A0A0F9AUN6-F1
#
_cell.length_a   1.000
_cell.length_b   1.000
_cell.length_c   1.000
_cell.angle_alpha   90.00
_cell.angle_beta   90.00
_cell.angle_gamma   90.00
#
_symmetry.space_group_name_H-M   'P 1'
#
loop_
_entity.id
_entity.type
_entity.pdbx_description
1 polymer ?
#
loop_
_entity_poly.entity_id
_entity_poly.type
_entity_poly.pdbx_seq_one_letter_code
_entity_poly.pdbx_strand_id
1 'polypeptide(L)'
;MRVTTKGQVTIPQNIREKLGITPATEIDFVEEGGRVFLVKRKKAATRKFAKLRGVATVKMTSDEITQRNIERAKQEQIISSESLLDASKQILKDVYLNIHYRSLHPSLWP
;
A
#
# COMPACT_ATOMS: atom_id res chain seq x y z
N MET A 1 10.24 -2.10 -30.54
CA MET A 1 10.81 -0.74 -30.58
C MET A 1 12.33 -0.88 -30.56
N ARG A 2 13.06 -0.01 -31.25
CA ARG A 2 14.54 -0.05 -31.29
C ARG A 2 15.08 1.16 -30.56
N VAL A 3 16.20 0.98 -29.86
CA VAL A 3 16.94 2.08 -29.25
C VAL A 3 17.62 2.87 -30.37
N THR A 4 17.52 4.19 -30.36
CA THR A 4 18.21 5.04 -31.34
C THR A 4 19.72 5.03 -31.09
N THR A 5 20.52 5.49 -32.04
CA THR A 5 21.98 5.63 -31.87
C THR A 5 22.36 6.52 -30.69
N LYS A 6 21.46 7.40 -30.26
CA LYS A 6 21.63 8.28 -29.09
C LYS A 6 21.15 7.65 -27.77
N GLY A 7 20.78 6.37 -27.77
CA GLY A 7 20.28 5.69 -26.57
C GLY A 7 18.83 6.02 -26.20
N GLN A 8 18.05 6.62 -27.10
CA GLN A 8 16.67 7.00 -26.79
C GLN A 8 15.69 5.87 -27.13
N VAL A 9 14.66 5.72 -26.30
CA VAL A 9 13.54 4.81 -26.53
C VAL A 9 12.23 5.60 -26.45
N THR A 10 11.30 5.32 -27.35
CA THR A 10 9.98 5.94 -27.34
C THR A 10 9.08 5.23 -26.32
N ILE A 11 8.19 5.97 -25.67
CA ILE A 11 7.15 5.38 -24.80
C ILE A 11 5.85 5.28 -25.62
N PRO A 12 5.29 4.07 -25.83
CA PRO A 12 4.01 3.89 -26.52
C PRO A 12 2.88 4.72 -25.89
N GLN A 13 1.90 5.13 -26.71
CA GLN A 13 0.80 5.99 -26.27
C GLN A 13 0.00 5.37 -25.11
N ASN A 14 -0.38 4.11 -25.20
CA ASN A 14 -1.12 3.38 -24.15
C ASN A 14 -0.38 3.38 -22.80
N ILE A 15 0.97 3.34 -22.80
CA ILE A 15 1.77 3.41 -21.58
C ILE A 15 1.83 4.85 -21.05
N ARG A 16 1.97 5.85 -21.93
CA ARG A 16 1.94 7.28 -21.54
C ARG A 16 0.63 7.64 -20.86
N GLU A 17 -0.50 7.19 -21.40
CA GLU A 17 -1.83 7.44 -20.85
C GLU A 17 -2.01 6.76 -19.48
N LYS A 18 -1.67 5.47 -19.38
CA LYS A 18 -1.75 4.72 -18.11
C LYS A 18 -0.89 5.31 -17.00
N LEU A 19 0.31 5.80 -17.34
CA LEU A 19 1.26 6.37 -16.38
C LEU A 19 1.11 7.90 -16.21
N GLY A 20 0.20 8.54 -16.96
CA GLY A 20 0.00 9.99 -16.95
C GLY A 20 1.28 10.77 -17.29
N ILE A 21 2.05 10.29 -18.26
CA ILE A 21 3.28 10.93 -18.76
C ILE A 21 2.89 11.90 -19.87
N THR A 22 2.85 13.19 -19.53
CA THR A 22 2.63 14.29 -20.47
C THR A 22 3.97 14.82 -20.98
N PRO A 23 3.98 15.61 -22.07
CA PRO A 23 5.17 16.39 -22.45
C PRO A 23 5.72 17.17 -21.24
N ALA A 24 7.05 17.27 -21.12
CA ALA A 24 7.78 17.87 -19.99
C ALA A 24 7.62 17.16 -18.62
N THR A 25 7.15 15.91 -18.58
CA THR A 25 7.19 15.10 -17.35
C THR A 25 8.62 14.65 -17.06
N GLU A 26 9.14 14.98 -15.88
CA GLU A 26 10.40 14.42 -15.38
C GLU A 26 10.20 12.97 -14.95
N ILE A 27 11.14 12.11 -15.34
CA ILE A 27 11.14 10.68 -15.06
C ILE A 27 12.51 10.26 -14.52
N ASP A 28 12.51 9.26 -13.64
CA ASP A 28 13.70 8.61 -13.10
C ASP A 28 13.77 7.17 -13.60
N PHE A 29 14.99 6.69 -13.83
CA PHE A 29 15.27 5.29 -14.16
C PHE A 29 15.82 4.60 -12.90
N VAL A 30 15.15 3.54 -12.47
CA VAL A 30 15.56 2.74 -11.31
C VAL A 30 15.91 1.34 -11.79
N GLU A 31 17.07 0.83 -11.42
CA GLU A 31 17.49 -0.53 -11.75
C GLU A 31 17.22 -1.47 -10.57
N GLU A 32 16.54 -2.58 -10.82
CA GLU A 32 16.27 -3.61 -9.83
C GLU A 32 16.21 -4.98 -10.51
N GLY A 33 17.03 -5.93 -10.03
CA GLY A 33 17.03 -7.32 -10.51
C GLY A 33 17.30 -7.47 -12.02
N GLY A 34 18.16 -6.63 -12.60
CA GLY A 34 18.46 -6.62 -14.04
C GLY A 34 17.34 -6.04 -14.91
N ARG A 35 16.37 -5.36 -14.30
CA ARG A 35 15.29 -4.64 -14.99
C ARG A 35 15.42 -3.14 -14.72
N VAL A 36 15.03 -2.34 -15.71
CA VAL A 36 14.95 -0.89 -15.58
C VAL A 36 13.48 -0.48 -15.48
N PHE A 37 13.15 0.17 -14.37
CA PHE A 37 11.85 0.74 -14.08
C PHE A 37 11.85 2.23 -14.37
N LEU A 38 10.75 2.71 -14.91
CA LEU A 38 10.56 4.10 -15.29
C LEU A 38 9.55 4.71 -14.31
N VAL A 39 10.04 5.58 -13.42
CA VAL A 39 9.25 6.16 -12.33
C VAL A 39 9.01 7.63 -12.62
N LYS A 40 7.75 8.07 -12.56
CA LYS A 40 7.43 9.50 -12.67
C LYS A 40 8.04 10.23 -11.48
N ARG A 41 8.91 11.20 -11.74
CA ARG A 41 9.48 12.04 -10.69
C ARG A 41 8.34 12.89 -10.14
N LYS A 42 7.89 12.59 -8.92
CA LYS A 42 7.02 13.50 -8.18
C LYS A 42 7.86 14.75 -7.97
N LYS A 43 7.40 15.92 -8.42
CA LYS A 43 7.95 17.19 -7.92
C LYS A 43 7.89 17.06 -6.41
N ALA A 44 9.04 16.85 -5.79
CA ALA A 44 9.10 16.79 -4.35
C ALA A 44 8.40 18.06 -3.88
N ALA A 45 7.51 17.93 -2.92
CA ALA A 45 6.90 19.08 -2.26
C ALA A 45 7.96 19.85 -1.44
N THR A 46 9.21 19.90 -1.91
CA THR A 46 10.40 20.46 -1.26
C THR A 46 10.27 21.96 -1.01
N ARG A 47 9.29 22.64 -1.63
CA ARG A 47 9.00 24.05 -1.32
C ARG A 47 7.89 24.27 -0.29
N LYS A 48 7.00 23.29 -0.03
CA LYS A 48 5.96 23.43 1.00
C LYS A 48 6.50 23.15 2.40
N PHE A 49 7.48 22.25 2.51
CA PHE A 49 8.10 21.92 3.80
C PHE A 49 9.34 22.75 4.13
N ALA A 50 9.82 23.60 3.21
CA ALA A 50 10.94 24.52 3.49
C ALA A 50 10.63 25.48 4.65
N LYS A 51 9.38 25.99 4.74
CA LYS A 51 8.88 26.80 5.86
C LYS A 51 8.65 26.00 7.15
N LEU A 52 8.59 24.67 7.06
CA LEU A 52 8.33 23.76 8.18
C LEU A 52 9.62 23.09 8.70
N ARG A 53 10.76 23.29 8.04
CA ARG A 53 12.07 22.84 8.54
C ARG A 53 12.41 23.61 9.83
N GLY A 54 12.57 22.89 10.93
CA GLY A 54 12.87 23.46 12.25
C GLY A 54 11.65 23.82 13.10
N VAL A 55 10.42 23.65 12.61
CA VAL A 55 9.18 23.93 13.37
C VAL A 55 8.82 22.78 14.32
N ALA A 56 9.31 21.57 14.05
CA ALA A 56 9.03 20.40 14.87
C ALA A 56 10.05 20.30 16.02
N THR A 57 9.69 20.79 17.20
CA THR A 57 10.44 20.57 18.45
C THR A 57 10.13 19.16 18.97
N VAL A 58 10.62 18.14 18.26
CA VAL A 58 10.43 16.75 18.70
C VAL A 58 11.63 16.35 19.55
N LYS A 59 11.37 15.91 20.79
CA LYS A 59 12.41 15.36 21.70
C LYS A 59 12.99 14.02 21.25
N MET A 60 12.51 13.48 20.12
CA MET A 60 12.90 12.20 19.55
C MET A 60 13.73 12.42 18.28
N THR A 61 14.71 11.56 18.06
CA THR A 61 15.56 11.59 16.87
C THR A 61 14.77 11.15 15.62
N SER A 62 15.29 11.48 14.43
CA SER A 62 14.68 11.09 13.15
C SER A 62 14.51 9.56 13.02
N ASP A 63 15.47 8.82 13.57
CA ASP A 63 15.48 7.36 13.53
C ASP A 63 14.41 6.78 14.47
N GLU A 64 14.24 7.37 15.65
CA GLU A 64 13.19 6.98 16.61
C GLU A 64 11.78 7.20 16.05
N ILE A 65 11.55 8.29 15.29
CA ILE A 65 10.27 8.56 14.64
C ILE A 65 9.99 7.49 13.58
N THR A 66 11.00 7.15 12.78
CA THR A 66 10.87 6.13 11.73
C THR A 66 10.59 4.76 12.34
N GLN A 67 11.31 4.39 13.39
CA GLN A 67 11.13 3.14 14.11
C GLN A 67 9.73 3.03 14.74
N ARG A 68 9.26 4.08 15.41
CA ARG A 68 7.92 4.14 15.99
C ARG A 68 6.81 4.00 14.94
N ASN A 69 6.98 4.60 13.76
CA ASN A 69 6.01 4.48 12.67
C ASN A 69 5.95 3.05 12.12
N ILE A 70 7.09 2.38 12.01
CA ILE A 70 7.18 0.97 11.60
C ILE A 70 6.51 0.07 12.65
N GLU A 71 6.76 0.30 13.94
CA GLU A 71 6.15 -0.46 15.03
C GLU A 71 4.63 -0.28 15.07
N ARG A 72 4.15 0.96 14.92
CA ARG A 72 2.73 1.25 14.85
C ARG A 72 2.05 0.55 13.67
N ALA A 73 2.68 0.56 12.49
CA ALA A 73 2.16 -0.13 11.31
C ALA A 73 2.07 -1.66 11.53
N LYS A 74 3.06 -2.26 12.22
CA LYS A 74 3.02 -3.68 12.60
C LYS A 74 1.87 -3.97 13.57
N GLN A 75 1.66 -3.14 14.57
CA GLN A 75 0.55 -3.29 15.52
C GLN A 75 -0.82 -3.16 14.86
N GLU A 76 -0.99 -2.21 13.95
CA GLU A 76 -2.23 -2.05 13.17
C GLU A 76 -2.52 -3.29 12.30
N GLN A 77 -1.49 -3.89 11.67
CA GLN A 77 -1.63 -5.16 10.94
C GLN A 77 -1.98 -6.34 11.86
N ILE A 78 -1.33 -6.45 13.02
CA ILE A 78 -1.59 -7.53 13.98
C ILE A 78 -3.04 -7.44 14.49
N ILE A 79 -3.49 -6.26 14.91
CA ILE A 79 -4.87 -6.03 15.38
C ILE A 79 -5.89 -6.36 14.29
N SER A 80 -5.61 -5.97 13.04
CA SER A 80 -6.45 -6.34 11.91
C SER A 80 -6.54 -7.85 11.72
N SER A 81 -5.44 -8.59 11.88
CA SER A 81 -5.45 -10.05 11.74
C SER A 81 -6.21 -10.74 12.88
N GLU A 82 -6.10 -10.24 14.10
CA GLU A 82 -6.77 -10.80 15.28
C GLU A 82 -8.29 -10.58 15.21
N SER A 83 -8.73 -9.39 14.81
CA SER A 83 -10.16 -9.12 14.59
C SER A 83 -10.79 -10.01 13.50
N LEU A 84 -10.06 -10.32 12.43
CA LEU A 84 -10.53 -11.26 11.39
C LEU A 84 -10.66 -12.69 11.92
N LEU A 85 -9.73 -13.11 12.77
CA LEU A 85 -9.78 -14.43 13.42
C LEU A 85 -10.98 -14.53 14.35
N ASP A 86 -11.27 -13.50 15.14
CA ASP A 86 -12.41 -13.49 16.05
C ASP A 86 -13.75 -13.43 15.34
N ALA A 87 -13.86 -12.62 14.27
CA ALA A 87 -15.03 -12.63 13.39
C ALA A 87 -15.27 -14.03 12.79
N SER A 88 -14.20 -14.70 12.35
CA SER A 88 -14.29 -16.05 11.79
C SER A 88 -14.75 -17.09 12.83
N LYS A 89 -14.24 -17.01 14.07
CA LYS A 89 -14.69 -17.89 15.18
C LYS A 89 -16.16 -17.66 15.51
N GLN A 90 -16.62 -16.41 15.51
CA GLN A 90 -18.02 -16.09 15.79
C GLN A 90 -18.95 -16.68 14.73
N ILE A 91 -18.59 -16.55 13.44
CA ILE A 91 -19.33 -17.18 12.34
C ILE A 91 -19.40 -18.70 12.52
N LEU A 92 -18.28 -19.35 12.84
CA LEU A 92 -18.27 -20.81 13.05
C LEU A 92 -19.14 -21.24 14.23
N LYS A 93 -19.13 -20.46 15.33
CA LYS A 93 -19.98 -20.70 16.49
C LYS A 93 -21.46 -20.57 16.14
N ASP A 94 -21.83 -19.53 15.40
CA ASP A 94 -23.22 -19.30 14.99
C ASP A 94 -23.70 -20.40 14.03
N VAL A 95 -22.85 -20.82 13.09
CA VAL A 95 -23.13 -21.97 12.21
C VAL A 95 -23.31 -23.26 13.01
N TYR A 96 -22.42 -23.54 13.98
CA TYR A 96 -22.53 -24.72 14.82
C TYR A 96 -23.82 -24.72 15.66
N LEU A 97 -24.13 -23.61 16.33
CA LEU A 97 -25.37 -23.47 17.10
C LEU A 97 -26.60 -23.62 16.21
N ASN A 98 -26.57 -23.05 14.99
CA ASN A 98 -27.68 -23.17 14.05
C ASN A 98 -27.90 -24.63 13.62
N ILE A 99 -26.83 -25.33 13.24
CA ILE A 99 -26.88 -26.76 12.86
C ILE A 99 -27.40 -27.58 14.03
N HIS A 100 -26.87 -27.35 15.23
CA HIS A 100 -27.25 -28.09 16.44
C HIS A 100 -28.72 -27.83 16.80
N TYR A 101 -29.17 -26.57 16.75
CA TYR A 101 -30.56 -26.20 17.01
C TYR A 101 -31.52 -26.86 16.01
N ARG A 102 -31.17 -26.87 14.71
CA ARG A 102 -31.96 -27.56 13.67
C ARG A 102 -32.03 -29.08 13.90
N SER A 103 -30.96 -29.71 14.40
CA SER A 103 -31.00 -31.14 14.73
C SER A 103 -31.93 -31.49 15.90
N LEU A 104 -32.09 -30.56 16.87
CA LEU A 104 -32.94 -30.77 18.04
C LEU A 104 -34.42 -30.45 17.78
N HIS A 105 -34.72 -29.63 16.77
CA HIS A 105 -36.09 -29.26 16.41
C HIS A 105 -36.41 -29.49 14.92
N PRO A 106 -36.43 -30.74 14.44
CA PRO A 106 -36.62 -31.03 13.02
C PRO A 106 -38.00 -30.58 12.48
N SER A 107 -39.03 -30.56 13.33
CA SER A 107 -40.41 -30.22 12.94
C SER A 107 -40.67 -28.73 12.73
N LEU A 108 -39.75 -27.85 13.15
CA LEU A 108 -39.86 -26.40 12.96
C LEU A 108 -39.33 -25.95 11.60
N TRP A 109 -38.79 -26.86 10.80
CA TRP A 109 -38.35 -26.62 9.43
C TRP A 109 -39.18 -27.48 8.45
N PRO A 110 -39.67 -26.91 7.33
CA PRO A 110 -40.47 -27.65 6.33
C PRO A 110 -39.68 -28.74 5.58
#